data_AF-A0A3M6TWP1-F1
#
_entry.id   AF-A0A3M6TWP1-F1
#
_cell.length_a   1.000
_cell.length_b   1.000
_cell.length_c   1.000
_cell.angle_alpha   90.00
_cell.angle_beta   90.00
_cell.angle_gamma   90.00
#
_symmetry.space_group_name_H-M   'P 1'
#
loop_
_entity.id
_entity.type
_entity.pdbx_description
1 polymer ?
#
loop_
_entity_poly.entity_id
_entity_poly.type
_entity_poly.pdbx_seq_one_letter_code
_entity_poly.pdbx_strand_id
1 'polypeptide(L)'
;MLLLELDFQNRIKNKVKTTKASYDRNSFIQSKGSARRTWKTINNHMSRRQNNQIVEDVKVYDISICNSNEISNAFNEHFSTIGPRLAREIPLTSTEESIYLENITENYKK
;
A
#
# COMPACT_ATOMS: atom_id res chain seq x y z
N MET A 1 -20.89 -36.80 -27.70
CA MET A 1 -19.88 -35.93 -28.34
C MET A 1 -19.80 -34.57 -27.65
N LEU A 2 -20.87 -33.76 -27.62
CA LEU A 2 -20.87 -32.44 -26.93
C LEU A 2 -20.56 -32.47 -25.42
N LEU A 3 -21.04 -33.50 -24.70
CA LEU A 3 -20.76 -33.65 -23.26
C LEU A 3 -19.27 -33.95 -22.97
N LEU A 4 -18.61 -34.74 -23.82
CA LEU A 4 -17.18 -35.04 -23.68
C LEU A 4 -16.30 -33.80 -23.89
N GLU A 5 -16.71 -32.95 -24.83
CA GLU A 5 -15.99 -31.71 -25.12
C GLU A 5 -16.12 -30.69 -23.99
N LEU A 6 -17.31 -30.58 -23.38
CA LEU A 6 -17.53 -29.76 -22.20
C LEU A 6 -16.69 -30.23 -21.00
N ASP A 7 -16.65 -31.54 -20.75
CA ASP A 7 -15.84 -32.13 -19.67
C ASP A 7 -14.35 -31.90 -19.88
N PHE A 8 -13.86 -32.05 -21.11
CA PHE A 8 -12.47 -31.75 -21.45
C PHE A 8 -12.13 -30.28 -21.21
N GLN A 9 -12.99 -29.36 -21.65
CA GLN A 9 -12.84 -27.92 -21.42
C GLN A 9 -12.84 -27.57 -19.93
N ASN A 10 -13.75 -28.17 -19.16
CA ASN A 10 -13.83 -27.99 -17.71
C ASN A 10 -12.57 -28.47 -17.01
N ARG A 11 -12.04 -29.63 -17.42
CA ARG A 11 -10.81 -30.19 -16.88
C ARG A 11 -9.60 -29.30 -17.15
N ILE A 12 -9.49 -28.74 -18.36
CA ILE A 12 -8.43 -27.77 -18.71
C ILE A 12 -8.56 -26.52 -17.83
N LYS A 13 -9.75 -25.92 -17.77
CA LYS A 13 -9.99 -24.71 -16.95
C LYS A 13 -9.62 -24.94 -15.49
N ASN A 14 -10.01 -26.08 -14.94
CA ASN A 14 -9.69 -26.46 -13.56
C ASN A 14 -8.18 -26.67 -13.37
N LYS A 15 -7.49 -27.29 -14.33
CA LYS A 15 -6.05 -27.47 -14.28
C LYS A 15 -5.30 -26.14 -14.32
N VAL A 16 -5.72 -25.20 -15.16
CA VAL A 16 -5.15 -23.85 -15.21
C VAL A 16 -5.36 -23.12 -13.88
N LYS A 17 -6.60 -23.12 -13.35
CA LYS A 17 -6.93 -22.48 -12.06
C LYS A 17 -6.08 -23.03 -10.92
N THR A 18 -6.02 -24.37 -10.79
CA THR A 18 -5.27 -25.04 -9.71
C THR A 18 -3.77 -24.81 -9.82
N THR A 19 -3.23 -24.84 -11.05
CA THR A 19 -1.80 -24.58 -11.28
C THR A 19 -1.43 -23.14 -10.92
N LYS A 20 -2.26 -22.16 -11.31
CA LYS A 20 -2.04 -20.75 -10.95
C LYS A 20 -2.10 -20.53 -9.44
N ALA A 21 -3.11 -21.07 -8.77
CA ALA A 21 -3.25 -20.95 -7.32
C ALA A 21 -2.06 -21.58 -6.57
N SER A 22 -1.58 -22.74 -7.03
CA SER A 22 -0.40 -23.40 -6.46
C SER A 22 0.87 -22.58 -6.66
N TYR A 23 1.08 -22.01 -7.85
CA TYR A 23 2.21 -21.14 -8.14
C TYR A 23 2.24 -19.93 -7.20
N ASP A 24 1.14 -19.18 -7.13
CA ASP A 24 1.04 -17.97 -6.30
C ASP A 24 1.28 -18.32 -4.82
N ARG A 25 0.65 -19.39 -4.32
CA ARG A 25 0.87 -19.88 -2.94
C ARG A 25 2.34 -20.21 -2.68
N ASN A 26 2.97 -20.95 -3.59
CA ASN A 26 4.37 -21.37 -3.43
C ASN A 26 5.33 -20.17 -3.45
N SER A 27 5.06 -19.15 -4.27
CA SER A 27 5.85 -17.91 -4.29
C SER A 27 5.83 -17.19 -2.94
N PHE A 28 4.69 -17.16 -2.24
CA PHE A 28 4.63 -16.59 -0.89
C PHE A 28 5.31 -17.46 0.15
N ILE A 29 5.16 -18.79 0.08
CA ILE A 29 5.86 -19.72 0.98
C ILE A 29 7.38 -19.56 0.88
N GLN A 30 7.91 -19.48 -0.34
CA GLN A 30 9.35 -19.28 -0.58
C GLN A 30 9.87 -17.92 -0.10
N SER A 31 8.99 -16.92 0.02
CA SER A 31 9.34 -15.60 0.53
C SER A 31 9.31 -15.49 2.06
N LYS A 32 8.81 -16.52 2.77
CA LYS A 32 8.64 -16.53 4.22
C LYS A 32 9.95 -16.20 4.94
N GLY A 33 9.87 -15.35 5.97
CA GLY A 33 11.02 -14.93 6.76
C GLY A 33 11.90 -13.87 6.09
N SER A 34 11.55 -13.38 4.89
CA SER A 34 12.28 -12.28 4.24
C SER A 34 11.29 -11.22 3.74
N ALA A 35 11.15 -10.14 4.50
CA ALA A 35 10.30 -9.00 4.14
C ALA A 35 10.65 -8.48 2.73
N ARG A 36 11.94 -8.40 2.40
CA ARG A 36 12.40 -7.99 1.06
C ARG A 36 11.86 -8.90 -0.05
N ARG A 37 11.90 -10.23 0.13
CA ARG A 37 11.40 -11.18 -0.88
C ARG A 37 9.87 -11.12 -0.96
N THR A 38 9.18 -11.02 0.17
CA THR A 38 7.71 -10.89 0.20
C THR A 38 7.27 -9.64 -0.56
N TRP A 39 7.90 -8.49 -0.31
CA TRP A 39 7.62 -7.25 -1.04
C TRP A 39 7.93 -7.36 -2.53
N LYS A 40 9.00 -8.06 -2.91
CA LYS A 40 9.30 -8.34 -4.33
C LYS A 40 8.18 -9.18 -4.97
N THR A 41 7.71 -10.23 -4.31
CA THR A 41 6.59 -11.06 -4.78
C THR A 41 5.33 -10.22 -4.97
N ILE A 42 4.96 -9.40 -3.97
CA ILE A 42 3.80 -8.49 -4.05
C ILE A 42 3.95 -7.53 -5.24
N ASN A 43 5.12 -6.89 -5.40
CA ASN A 43 5.35 -5.93 -6.48
C ASN A 43 5.20 -6.56 -7.86
N ASN A 44 5.67 -7.80 -8.05
CA ASN A 44 5.52 -8.54 -9.29
C ASN A 44 4.04 -8.81 -9.62
N HIS A 45 3.21 -9.12 -8.62
CA HIS A 45 1.77 -9.35 -8.81
C HIS A 45 0.98 -8.07 -9.08
N MET A 46 1.41 -6.94 -8.51
CA MET A 46 0.68 -5.67 -8.58
C MET A 46 0.74 -4.98 -9.95
N SER A 47 1.33 -5.61 -10.99
CA SER A 47 1.46 -5.05 -12.35
C SER A 47 1.95 -3.58 -12.36
N ARG A 48 2.77 -3.20 -11.38
CA ARG A 48 3.37 -1.87 -11.32
C ARG A 48 4.40 -1.79 -12.43
N ARG A 49 3.98 -1.33 -13.61
CA ARG A 49 4.92 -0.82 -14.61
C ARG A 49 5.68 0.29 -13.90
N GLN A 50 6.98 0.09 -13.68
CA GLN A 50 7.84 1.12 -13.14
C GLN A 50 8.01 2.20 -14.21
N ASN A 51 7.05 3.11 -14.29
CA ASN A 51 7.28 4.43 -14.85
C ASN A 51 8.04 5.21 -13.79
N ASN A 52 9.31 4.86 -13.58
CA ASN A 52 10.20 5.65 -12.73
C ASN A 52 10.46 6.96 -13.48
N GLN A 53 9.52 7.90 -13.36
CA GLN A 53 9.69 9.24 -13.83
C GLN A 53 10.43 10.03 -12.75
N ILE A 54 11.50 10.67 -13.16
CA ILE A 54 12.21 11.64 -12.35
C ILE A 54 11.31 12.87 -12.30
N VAL A 55 11.12 13.44 -11.11
CA VAL A 55 10.44 14.72 -10.97
C VAL A 55 11.38 15.79 -11.51
N GLU A 56 11.04 16.37 -12.66
CA GLU A 56 11.86 17.38 -13.33
C GLU A 56 11.72 18.76 -12.68
N ASP A 57 10.54 19.06 -12.16
CA ASP A 57 10.28 20.31 -11.45
C ASP A 57 9.21 20.17 -10.36
N VAL A 58 9.28 21.05 -9.36
CA VAL A 58 8.27 21.21 -8.30
C VAL A 58 7.93 22.67 -8.16
N LYS A 59 6.66 23.01 -7.98
CA LYS A 59 6.21 24.38 -7.73
C LYS A 59 6.07 24.63 -6.23
N VAL A 60 6.89 25.54 -5.70
CA VAL A 60 6.90 25.93 -4.27
C VAL A 60 6.70 27.46 -4.20
N TYR A 61 5.64 27.91 -3.52
CA TYR A 61 5.27 29.34 -3.42
C TYR A 61 5.28 30.08 -4.78
N ASP A 62 4.67 29.45 -5.78
CA ASP A 62 4.63 29.93 -7.17
C ASP A 62 5.95 29.96 -7.95
N ILE A 63 7.05 29.51 -7.37
CA ILE A 63 8.35 29.38 -8.03
C ILE A 63 8.56 27.92 -8.43
N SER A 64 8.97 27.68 -9.69
CA SER A 64 9.35 26.34 -10.15
C SER A 64 10.82 26.07 -9.81
N ILE A 65 11.08 25.01 -9.07
CA ILE A 65 12.41 24.50 -8.75
C ILE A 65 12.71 23.25 -9.59
N CYS A 66 13.82 23.27 -10.32
CA CYS A 66 14.23 22.15 -11.19
C CYS A 66 15.51 21.42 -10.69
N ASN A 67 16.19 21.99 -9.69
CA ASN A 67 17.40 21.38 -9.15
C ASN A 67 17.04 20.19 -8.24
N SER A 68 17.65 19.03 -8.47
CA SER A 68 17.32 17.80 -7.74
C SER A 68 17.56 17.88 -6.23
N ASN A 69 18.60 18.60 -5.79
CA ASN A 69 18.88 18.80 -4.37
C ASN A 69 17.84 19.73 -3.74
N GLU A 70 17.46 20.80 -4.45
CA GLU A 70 16.42 21.73 -3.99
C GLU A 70 15.06 21.04 -3.92
N ILE A 71 14.70 20.23 -4.92
CA ILE A 71 13.49 19.41 -4.92
C ILE A 71 13.48 18.46 -3.70
N SER A 72 14.61 17.78 -3.45
CA SER A 72 14.74 16.88 -2.30
C SER A 72 14.58 17.63 -0.97
N ASN A 73 15.20 18.80 -0.84
CA ASN A 73 15.09 19.63 0.35
C ASN A 73 13.67 20.16 0.55
N ALA A 74 12.99 20.61 -0.50
CA ALA A 74 11.61 21.05 -0.45
C ALA A 74 10.66 19.92 -0.01
N PHE A 75 10.84 18.70 -0.52
CA PHE A 75 10.08 17.54 -0.05
C PHE A 75 10.37 17.20 1.41
N ASN A 76 11.65 17.20 1.80
CA ASN A 76 12.05 16.92 3.18
C ASN A 76 11.45 17.92 4.15
N GLU A 77 11.52 19.22 3.84
CA GLU A 77 10.92 20.29 4.64
C GLU A 77 9.39 20.10 4.73
N HIS A 78 8.71 19.87 3.62
CA HIS A 78 7.26 19.68 3.60
C HIS A 78 6.82 18.49 4.47
N PHE A 79 7.39 17.31 4.22
CA PHE A 79 6.95 16.09 4.90
C PHE A 79 7.44 15.98 6.36
N SER A 80 8.56 16.61 6.72
CA SER A 80 9.00 16.67 8.12
C SER A 80 8.18 17.65 8.96
N THR A 81 7.67 18.72 8.36
CA THR A 81 6.95 19.78 9.08
C THR A 81 5.42 19.60 9.10
N ILE A 82 4.85 18.83 8.17
CA ILE A 82 3.40 18.69 8.05
C ILE A 82 2.76 18.09 9.31
N GLY A 83 3.40 17.10 9.95
CA GLY A 83 2.90 16.48 11.18
C GLY A 83 2.77 17.50 12.32
N PRO A 84 3.87 18.16 12.73
CA PRO A 84 3.83 19.23 13.74
C PRO A 84 2.88 20.38 13.37
N ARG A 85 2.81 20.76 12.09
CA ARG A 85 1.89 21.82 11.63
C ARG A 85 0.43 21.44 11.85
N LEU A 86 0.03 20.25 11.41
CA LEU A 86 -1.33 19.75 11.59
C LEU A 86 -1.66 19.54 13.08
N ALA A 87 -0.72 19.05 13.88
CA ALA A 87 -0.92 18.88 15.31
C ALA A 87 -1.25 20.20 16.03
N ARG A 88 -0.68 21.33 15.57
CA ARG A 88 -0.99 22.66 16.12
C ARG A 88 -2.36 23.19 15.70
N GLU A 89 -2.91 22.71 14.59
CA GLU A 89 -4.24 23.10 14.10
C GLU A 89 -5.37 22.34 14.82
N ILE A 90 -5.05 21.23 15.50
CA ILE A 90 -6.01 20.49 16.32
C ILE A 90 -6.35 21.35 17.55
N PRO A 91 -7.63 21.74 17.76
CA PRO A 91 -8.04 22.49 18.94
C PRO A 91 -7.74 21.69 20.20
N LEU A 92 -7.11 22.33 21.20
CA LEU A 92 -6.98 21.75 22.53
C LEU A 92 -8.37 21.66 23.16
N THR A 93 -8.95 20.47 23.17
CA THR A 93 -10.18 20.21 23.92
C THR A 93 -9.81 20.07 25.40
N SER A 94 -10.42 20.90 26.26
CA SER A 94 -10.35 20.77 27.73
C SER A 94 -10.97 19.46 28.26
N THR A 95 -11.53 18.64 27.37
CA THR A 95 -12.16 17.36 27.69
C THR A 95 -11.07 16.38 28.11
N GLU A 96 -11.11 15.92 29.35
CA GLU A 96 -10.17 14.92 29.86
C GLU A 96 -10.14 13.69 28.93
N GLU A 97 -8.93 13.23 28.61
CA GLU A 97 -8.67 12.07 27.74
C GLU A 97 -9.42 10.80 28.18
N SER A 98 -9.79 10.74 29.48
CA SER A 98 -10.60 9.71 30.12
C SER A 98 -11.95 9.47 29.44
N ILE A 99 -12.60 10.51 28.88
CA ILE A 99 -13.93 10.40 28.26
C ILE A 99 -13.90 9.54 26.99
N TYR A 100 -12.78 9.52 26.26
CA TYR A 100 -12.65 8.67 25.07
C TYR A 100 -12.37 7.20 25.43
N LEU A 101 -11.73 6.95 26.59
CA LEU A 101 -11.42 5.59 27.06
C LEU A 101 -12.64 4.91 27.69
N GLU A 102 -13.49 5.65 28.39
CA GLU A 102 -14.69 5.11 29.06
C GLU A 102 -15.73 4.57 28.05
N ASN A 103 -15.85 5.21 26.90
CA ASN A 103 -16.71 4.76 25.79
C ASN A 103 -16.24 3.45 25.13
N ILE A 104 -14.96 3.12 25.23
CA ILE A 104 -14.42 1.85 24.69
C ILE A 104 -14.81 0.70 25.63
N THR A 105 -14.70 0.89 26.94
CA THR A 105 -14.99 -0.15 27.94
C THR A 105 -16.45 -0.59 27.97
N GLU A 106 -17.41 0.31 27.72
CA GLU A 106 -18.83 -0.05 27.69
C GLU A 106 -19.25 -0.82 26.43
N ASN A 107 -18.53 -0.65 25.31
CA ASN A 107 -18.80 -1.41 24.08
C ASN A 107 -18.34 -2.88 24.16
N TYR A 108 -17.45 -3.23 25.09
CA TYR A 108 -17.01 -4.62 25.31
C TYR A 108 -17.85 -5.37 26.36
N LYS A 109 -18.81 -4.71 27.02
CA LYS A 109 -19.73 -5.32 27.99
C LYS A 109 -21.09 -5.70 27.40
N LYS A 110 -21.25 -5.60 26.08
CA LYS A 110 -22.49 -5.93 25.35
C LYS A 110 -22.30 -7.17 24.49
#